data_AF-A0A1H0E339-F1
#
_entry.id   AF-A0A1H0E339-F1
#
_cell.length_a   1.000
_cell.length_b   1.000
_cell.length_c   1.000
_cell.angle_alpha   90.00
_cell.angle_beta   90.00
_cell.angle_gamma   90.00
#
_symmetry.space_group_name_H-M   'P 1'
#
loop_
_entity.id
_entity.type
_entity.pdbx_description
1 polymer ?
#
loop_
_entity_poly.entity_id
_entity_poly.type
_entity_poly.pdbx_seq_one_letter_code
_entity_poly.pdbx_strand_id
1 'polypeptide(L)'
;MRIISRQHYIFSAMEPQQSPDTSIAPATTASPPAGHRRSLAVALVIGLVVGGGGVGAVWALSDGSSGTGPTASGPAADARAACDALDGFDESKYDVEGPEGDIALNHWGAAGALSAAAAAGDARYKALAQTIGRSQDRHAQAFTFNDDVKKELAEARRICEGL
;
A
#
# COMPACT_ATOMS: atom_id res chain seq x y z
N MET A 1 50.15 -23.70 14.15
CA MET A 1 48.81 -24.29 13.91
C MET A 1 48.19 -23.57 12.73
N ARG A 2 47.89 -24.29 11.65
CA ARG A 2 47.46 -23.76 10.34
C ARG A 2 45.92 -23.65 10.29
N ILE A 3 45.40 -22.66 9.54
CA ILE A 3 44.54 -22.80 8.32
C ILE A 3 43.65 -21.55 8.19
N ILE A 4 43.96 -20.78 7.15
CA ILE A 4 43.14 -19.73 6.53
C ILE A 4 42.10 -20.45 5.66
N SER A 5 40.81 -20.21 5.87
CA SER A 5 39.76 -20.74 5.00
C SER A 5 39.23 -19.64 4.08
N ARG A 6 39.84 -19.56 2.89
CA ARG A 6 39.22 -19.01 1.67
C ARG A 6 38.29 -20.09 1.12
N GLN A 7 37.04 -19.77 0.82
CA GLN A 7 36.32 -20.46 -0.25
C GLN A 7 35.88 -19.45 -1.30
N HIS A 8 36.66 -19.45 -2.38
CA HIS A 8 36.21 -19.14 -3.72
C HIS A 8 35.17 -20.20 -4.11
N TYR A 9 33.96 -19.79 -4.48
CA TYR A 9 33.11 -20.65 -5.28
C TYR A 9 33.27 -20.32 -6.75
N ILE A 10 33.58 -21.39 -7.46
CA ILE A 10 34.16 -21.49 -8.78
C ILE A 10 33.09 -21.26 -9.84
N PHE A 11 33.46 -20.43 -10.79
CA PHE A 11 32.87 -20.22 -12.10
C PHE A 11 32.76 -21.57 -12.83
N SER A 12 31.54 -22.07 -13.04
CA SER A 12 31.32 -23.27 -13.85
C SER A 12 31.45 -22.91 -15.34
N ALA A 13 32.63 -23.22 -15.89
CA ALA A 13 32.84 -23.35 -17.32
C ALA A 13 32.32 -24.71 -17.79
N MET A 14 31.47 -24.74 -18.80
CA MET A 14 31.20 -25.94 -19.60
C MET A 14 31.14 -25.55 -21.08
N GLU A 15 32.22 -25.91 -21.76
CA GLU A 15 32.43 -26.05 -23.20
C GLU A 15 33.25 -27.37 -23.33
N PRO A 16 33.36 -28.11 -24.47
CA PRO A 16 33.09 -27.68 -25.86
C PRO A 16 32.59 -28.76 -26.88
N GLN A 17 32.56 -28.35 -28.16
CA GLN A 17 32.61 -29.10 -29.45
C GLN A 17 31.30 -29.74 -29.98
N GLN A 18 30.86 -29.55 -31.24
CA GLN A 18 31.63 -29.56 -32.50
C GLN A 18 30.83 -28.95 -33.71
N SER A 19 31.50 -28.14 -34.53
CA SER A 19 31.14 -27.72 -35.92
C SER A 19 31.51 -28.84 -36.94
N PRO A 20 31.26 -28.77 -38.29
CA PRO A 20 30.87 -27.61 -39.13
C PRO A 20 29.84 -27.91 -40.25
N ASP A 21 29.33 -26.87 -40.91
CA ASP A 21 29.45 -26.82 -42.37
C ASP A 21 29.38 -25.39 -42.91
N THR A 22 30.26 -25.16 -43.87
CA THR A 22 30.54 -23.87 -44.50
C THR A 22 29.57 -23.64 -45.65
N SER A 23 28.95 -22.46 -45.73
CA SER A 23 28.46 -21.94 -47.01
C SER A 23 28.57 -20.42 -47.05
N ILE A 24 29.28 -19.95 -48.07
CA ILE A 24 29.77 -18.58 -48.30
C ILE A 24 28.71 -17.80 -49.09
N ALA A 25 28.39 -16.55 -48.69
CA ALA A 25 27.86 -15.51 -49.60
C ALA A 25 28.00 -14.09 -48.99
N PRO A 26 28.07 -13.02 -49.82
CA PRO A 26 28.84 -11.81 -49.53
C PRO A 26 28.13 -10.79 -48.65
N ALA A 27 28.92 -9.92 -48.03
CA ALA A 27 28.47 -8.73 -47.31
C ALA A 27 27.64 -7.82 -48.23
N THR A 28 26.33 -7.84 -48.03
CA THR A 28 25.45 -6.76 -48.50
C THR A 28 25.23 -5.83 -47.31
N THR A 29 25.81 -4.63 -47.36
CA THR A 29 25.42 -3.52 -46.50
C THR A 29 24.01 -3.09 -46.86
N ALA A 30 23.01 -3.78 -46.29
CA ALA A 30 21.62 -3.38 -46.41
C ALA A 30 21.36 -2.18 -45.50
N SER A 31 21.21 -1.01 -46.14
CA SER A 31 20.65 0.20 -45.53
C SER A 31 19.31 -0.14 -44.85
N PRO A 32 19.04 0.31 -43.61
CA PRO A 32 17.83 -0.10 -42.89
C PRO A 32 16.58 0.37 -43.64
N PRO A 33 15.58 -0.51 -43.86
CA PRO A 33 14.37 -0.12 -44.56
C PRO A 33 13.61 0.91 -43.72
N ALA A 34 13.29 2.05 -44.35
CA ALA A 34 12.46 3.14 -43.80
C ALA A 34 11.01 2.71 -43.43
N GLY A 35 10.69 1.42 -43.46
CA GLY A 35 9.39 0.85 -43.08
C GLY A 35 9.22 0.59 -41.59
N HIS A 36 10.31 0.45 -40.81
CA HIS A 36 10.20 0.09 -39.38
C HIS A 36 9.57 1.20 -38.53
N ARG A 37 9.77 2.47 -38.92
CA ARG A 37 9.14 3.61 -38.25
C ARG A 37 7.62 3.66 -38.45
N ARG A 38 7.15 3.23 -39.62
CA ARG A 38 5.70 3.16 -39.92
C ARG A 38 5.06 2.00 -39.17
N SER A 39 5.71 0.84 -39.07
CA SER A 39 5.22 -0.29 -38.29
C SER A 39 5.16 0.01 -36.79
N LEU A 40 6.14 0.74 -36.25
CA LEU A 40 6.12 1.18 -34.84
C LEU A 40 5.01 2.20 -34.59
N ALA A 41 4.77 3.14 -35.52
CA ALA A 41 3.68 4.11 -35.39
C ALA A 41 2.30 3.43 -35.44
N VAL A 42 2.11 2.43 -36.30
CA VAL A 42 0.86 1.67 -36.38
C VAL A 42 0.64 0.83 -35.12
N ALA A 43 1.68 0.16 -34.60
CA ALA A 43 1.60 -0.58 -33.34
C ALA A 43 1.27 0.35 -32.16
N LEU A 44 1.82 1.57 -32.15
CA LEU A 44 1.57 2.56 -31.10
C LEU A 44 0.16 3.12 -31.18
N VAL A 45 -0.37 3.38 -32.39
CA VAL A 45 -1.77 3.79 -32.58
C VAL A 45 -2.74 2.67 -32.20
N ILE A 46 -2.46 1.42 -32.57
CA ILE A 46 -3.29 0.28 -32.15
C ILE A 46 -3.23 0.11 -30.63
N GLY A 47 -2.04 0.20 -30.02
CA GLY A 47 -1.89 0.19 -28.56
C GLY A 47 -2.60 1.36 -27.87
N LEU A 48 -2.61 2.55 -28.48
CA LEU A 48 -3.31 3.73 -27.98
C LEU A 48 -4.83 3.65 -28.17
N VAL A 49 -5.32 3.00 -29.23
CA VAL A 49 -6.76 2.80 -29.47
C VAL A 49 -7.29 1.69 -28.58
N VAL A 50 -6.54 0.61 -28.38
CA VAL A 50 -6.89 -0.46 -27.44
C VAL A 50 -6.73 0.00 -25.98
N GLY A 51 -5.71 0.81 -25.68
CA GLY A 51 -5.49 1.38 -24.34
C GLY A 51 -6.37 2.60 -24.01
N GLY A 52 -6.68 3.44 -25.00
CA GLY A 52 -7.46 4.67 -24.86
C GLY A 52 -8.96 4.49 -25.08
N GLY A 53 -9.36 3.52 -25.92
CA GLY A 53 -10.77 3.17 -26.15
C GLY A 53 -11.49 2.68 -24.89
N GLY A 54 -10.75 2.14 -23.91
CA GLY A 54 -11.30 1.74 -22.61
C GLY A 54 -11.66 2.93 -21.70
N VAL A 55 -11.06 4.11 -21.90
CA VAL A 55 -11.21 5.24 -20.97
C VAL A 55 -12.37 6.18 -21.37
N GLY A 56 -12.76 6.19 -22.65
CA GLY A 56 -13.82 7.07 -23.16
C GLY A 56 -15.24 6.50 -23.09
N ALA A 57 -15.40 5.19 -23.22
CA ALA A 57 -16.73 4.56 -23.24
C ALA A 57 -17.36 4.37 -21.84
N VAL A 58 -16.55 4.38 -20.78
CA VAL A 58 -16.99 4.21 -19.39
C VAL A 58 -17.74 5.42 -18.84
N TRP A 59 -17.48 6.64 -19.34
CA TRP A 59 -18.19 7.83 -18.89
C TRP A 59 -19.63 7.93 -19.43
N ALA A 60 -19.98 7.20 -20.49
CA ALA A 60 -21.30 7.24 -21.09
C ALA A 60 -22.31 6.25 -20.46
N LEU A 61 -21.85 5.31 -19.63
CA LEU A 61 -22.68 4.24 -19.06
C LEU A 61 -22.75 4.24 -17.53
N SER A 62 -22.06 5.17 -16.86
CA SER A 62 -21.93 5.20 -15.39
C SER A 62 -23.12 5.78 -14.61
N ASP A 63 -24.30 5.97 -15.23
CA ASP A 63 -25.55 6.10 -14.47
C ASP A 63 -26.09 4.73 -13.97
N GLY A 64 -25.43 3.62 -14.30
CA GLY A 64 -25.89 2.28 -13.93
C GLY A 64 -24.78 1.26 -13.66
N SER A 65 -24.60 0.96 -12.38
CA SER A 65 -24.23 -0.37 -11.85
C SER A 65 -22.82 -0.95 -12.08
N SER A 66 -22.12 -1.14 -10.94
CA SER A 66 -21.24 -2.28 -10.59
C SER A 66 -20.01 -2.61 -11.43
N GLY A 67 -18.82 -2.23 -10.92
CA GLY A 67 -17.66 -3.13 -10.86
C GLY A 67 -16.32 -2.62 -11.45
N THR A 68 -15.29 -2.59 -10.60
CA THR A 68 -13.83 -2.70 -10.90
C THR A 68 -13.07 -1.49 -11.51
N GLY A 69 -12.71 -0.53 -10.64
CA GLY A 69 -11.70 0.55 -10.81
C GLY A 69 -11.26 1.06 -9.41
N PRO A 70 -10.13 1.81 -9.25
CA PRO A 70 -9.45 2.00 -7.97
C PRO A 70 -10.43 2.48 -6.89
N THR A 71 -10.39 1.82 -5.73
CA THR A 71 -11.33 1.95 -4.61
C THR A 71 -11.84 3.38 -4.48
N ALA A 72 -13.11 3.60 -4.79
CA ALA A 72 -13.73 4.93 -4.73
C ALA A 72 -13.51 5.52 -3.34
N SER A 73 -12.57 6.45 -3.23
CA SER A 73 -12.24 7.14 -2.00
C SER A 73 -13.41 8.08 -1.68
N GLY A 74 -13.93 8.03 -0.45
CA GLY A 74 -15.02 8.91 -0.05
C GLY A 74 -15.72 8.48 1.23
N PRO A 75 -16.65 9.31 1.74
CA PRO A 75 -17.19 9.17 3.09
C PRO A 75 -17.83 7.81 3.36
N ALA A 76 -18.52 7.26 2.37
CA ALA A 76 -19.15 5.95 2.47
C ALA A 76 -18.14 4.79 2.44
N ALA A 77 -16.98 4.95 1.77
CA ALA A 77 -15.92 3.95 1.79
C ALA A 77 -15.20 3.97 3.14
N ASP A 78 -14.90 5.16 3.66
CA ASP A 78 -14.30 5.33 4.99
C ASP A 78 -15.21 4.78 6.10
N ALA A 79 -16.53 5.01 6.01
CA ALA A 79 -17.48 4.45 6.98
C ALA A 79 -17.51 2.92 6.95
N ARG A 80 -17.42 2.29 5.78
CA ARG A 80 -17.36 0.82 5.66
C ARG A 80 -16.04 0.29 6.20
N ALA A 81 -14.92 0.91 5.82
CA ALA A 81 -13.61 0.53 6.31
C ALA A 81 -13.49 0.70 7.83
N ALA A 82 -14.18 1.69 8.43
CA ALA A 82 -14.27 1.83 9.87
C ALA A 82 -15.03 0.67 10.53
N CYS A 83 -16.12 0.21 9.91
CA CYS A 83 -16.85 -0.97 10.36
C CYS A 83 -16.02 -2.25 10.20
N ASP A 84 -15.33 -2.43 9.08
CA ASP A 84 -14.45 -3.59 8.84
C ASP A 84 -13.29 -3.61 9.84
N ALA A 85 -12.74 -2.43 10.18
CA ALA A 85 -11.72 -2.31 11.21
C ALA A 85 -12.25 -2.65 12.60
N LEU A 86 -13.50 -2.29 12.94
CA LEU A 86 -14.15 -2.72 14.19
C LEU A 86 -14.43 -4.22 14.21
N ASP A 87 -14.82 -4.83 13.10
CA ASP A 87 -15.05 -6.28 13.01
C ASP A 87 -13.75 -7.07 13.23
N GLY A 88 -12.62 -6.51 12.76
CA GLY A 88 -11.28 -7.03 13.03
C GLY A 88 -10.69 -6.67 14.41
N PHE A 89 -11.40 -5.87 15.23
CA PHE A 89 -10.96 -5.55 16.57
C PHE A 89 -11.42 -6.61 17.57
N ASP A 90 -10.47 -7.33 18.17
CA ASP A 90 -10.72 -8.27 19.27
C ASP A 90 -10.40 -7.59 20.61
N GLU A 91 -11.42 -7.27 21.40
CA GLU A 91 -11.24 -6.59 22.70
C GLU A 91 -10.40 -7.42 23.67
N SER A 92 -10.41 -8.75 23.58
CA SER A 92 -9.66 -9.62 24.49
C SER A 92 -8.15 -9.56 24.27
N LYS A 93 -7.74 -9.05 23.11
CA LYS A 93 -6.34 -8.91 22.69
C LYS A 93 -5.78 -7.53 22.93
N TYR A 94 -6.61 -6.54 23.28
CA TYR A 94 -6.21 -5.15 23.38
C TYR A 94 -5.01 -4.90 24.32
N ASP A 95 -4.95 -5.59 25.46
CA ASP A 95 -3.87 -5.46 26.45
C ASP A 95 -2.77 -6.53 26.33
N VAL A 96 -2.81 -7.36 25.27
CA VAL A 96 -1.82 -8.42 25.07
C VAL A 96 -0.55 -7.83 24.48
N GLU A 97 0.59 -8.04 25.12
CA GLU A 97 1.87 -7.62 24.54
C GLU A 97 2.22 -8.41 23.28
N GLY A 98 2.71 -7.71 22.24
CA GLY A 98 3.18 -8.31 21.00
C GLY A 98 2.19 -8.21 19.84
N PRO A 99 2.41 -8.96 18.75
CA PRO A 99 1.73 -8.73 17.48
C PRO A 99 0.20 -8.78 17.54
N GLU A 100 -0.37 -9.64 18.39
CA GLU A 100 -1.83 -9.77 18.52
C GLU A 100 -2.47 -8.51 19.12
N GLY A 101 -1.86 -7.93 20.17
CA GLY A 101 -2.36 -6.69 20.75
C GLY A 101 -2.07 -5.48 19.88
N ASP A 102 -0.92 -5.45 19.19
CA ASP A 102 -0.65 -4.42 18.18
C ASP A 102 -1.72 -4.43 17.08
N ILE A 103 -2.10 -5.61 16.58
CA ILE A 103 -3.16 -5.77 15.60
C ILE A 103 -4.47 -5.23 16.17
N ALA A 104 -4.90 -5.68 17.34
CA ALA A 104 -6.15 -5.24 17.96
C ALA A 104 -6.21 -3.71 18.18
N LEU A 105 -5.13 -3.13 18.72
CA LEU A 105 -5.01 -1.70 18.95
C LEU A 105 -5.07 -0.90 17.64
N ASN A 106 -4.39 -1.37 16.58
CA ASN A 106 -4.41 -0.68 15.28
C ASN A 106 -5.77 -0.79 14.59
N HIS A 107 -6.47 -1.93 14.70
CA HIS A 107 -7.84 -2.09 14.19
C HIS A 107 -8.80 -1.10 14.86
N TRP A 108 -8.73 -0.98 16.19
CA TRP A 108 -9.56 -0.03 16.93
C TRP A 108 -9.20 1.43 16.64
N GLY A 109 -7.91 1.76 16.51
CA GLY A 109 -7.45 3.08 16.09
C GLY A 109 -7.92 3.46 14.68
N ALA A 110 -7.81 2.53 13.73
CA ALA A 110 -8.27 2.71 12.35
C ALA A 110 -9.77 2.99 12.28
N ALA A 111 -10.58 2.27 13.06
CA ALA A 111 -12.02 2.52 13.17
C ALA A 111 -12.33 3.97 13.59
N GLY A 112 -11.59 4.50 14.57
CA GLY A 112 -11.71 5.89 15.01
C GLY A 112 -11.39 6.88 13.89
N ALA A 113 -10.22 6.72 13.26
CA ALA A 113 -9.76 7.63 12.21
C ALA A 113 -10.68 7.63 10.97
N LEU A 114 -11.07 6.45 10.50
CA LEU A 114 -11.91 6.29 9.30
C LEU A 114 -13.34 6.78 9.53
N SER A 115 -13.92 6.52 10.70
CA SER A 115 -15.25 7.05 11.02
C SER A 115 -15.26 8.57 11.13
N ALA A 116 -14.19 9.17 11.69
CA ALA A 116 -14.03 10.63 11.72
C ALA A 116 -13.89 11.23 10.32
N ALA A 117 -13.10 10.59 9.44
CA ALA A 117 -12.98 11.00 8.03
C ALA A 117 -14.33 10.93 7.30
N ALA A 118 -15.08 9.84 7.50
CA ALA A 118 -16.42 9.69 6.96
C ALA A 118 -17.36 10.81 7.42
N ALA A 119 -17.37 11.14 8.71
CA ALA A 119 -18.21 12.19 9.26
C ALA A 119 -17.81 13.60 8.80
N ALA A 120 -16.52 13.83 8.54
CA ALA A 120 -16.02 15.09 7.99
C ALA A 120 -16.49 15.30 6.54
N GLY A 121 -16.57 14.22 5.75
CA GLY A 121 -17.02 14.29 4.37
C GLY A 121 -18.54 14.16 4.18
N ASP A 122 -19.28 13.54 5.11
CA ASP A 122 -20.74 13.48 5.11
C ASP A 122 -21.32 13.38 6.53
N ALA A 123 -22.16 14.36 6.89
CA ALA A 123 -22.76 14.50 8.22
C ALA A 123 -23.62 13.30 8.65
N ARG A 124 -24.11 12.48 7.71
CA ARG A 124 -24.86 11.25 8.03
C ARG A 124 -24.05 10.26 8.88
N TYR A 125 -22.72 10.28 8.79
CA TYR A 125 -21.83 9.37 9.52
C TYR A 125 -21.38 9.90 10.88
N LYS A 126 -21.84 11.11 11.28
CA LYS A 126 -21.50 11.72 12.57
C LYS A 126 -21.82 10.83 13.77
N ALA A 127 -22.93 10.10 13.73
CA ALA A 127 -23.31 9.19 14.82
C ALA A 127 -22.30 8.04 15.01
N LEU A 128 -21.75 7.50 13.92
CA LEU A 128 -20.71 6.46 13.95
C LEU A 128 -19.44 7.01 14.58
N ALA A 129 -18.92 8.12 14.06
CA ALA A 129 -17.71 8.78 14.56
C ALA A 129 -17.81 9.14 16.04
N GLN A 130 -18.94 9.72 16.46
CA GLN A 130 -19.15 10.08 17.86
C GLN A 130 -19.21 8.86 18.79
N THR A 131 -19.75 7.74 18.33
CA THR A 131 -19.88 6.55 19.16
C THR A 131 -18.53 5.87 19.36
N ILE A 132 -17.75 5.72 18.29
CA ILE A 132 -16.39 5.19 18.36
C ILE A 132 -15.49 6.13 19.18
N GLY A 133 -15.53 7.43 18.89
CA GLY A 133 -14.77 8.44 19.61
C GLY A 133 -15.08 8.44 21.11
N ARG A 134 -16.36 8.38 21.53
CA ARG A 134 -16.70 8.27 22.96
C ARG A 134 -16.14 7.01 23.62
N SER A 135 -16.04 5.90 22.90
CA SER A 135 -15.43 4.67 23.42
C SER A 135 -13.94 4.89 23.68
N GLN A 136 -13.24 5.46 22.69
CA GLN A 136 -11.82 5.81 22.77
C GLN A 136 -11.54 6.83 23.87
N ASP A 137 -12.36 7.87 24.00
CA ASP A 137 -12.24 8.87 25.05
C ASP A 137 -12.41 8.26 26.44
N ARG A 138 -13.41 7.40 26.63
CA ARG A 138 -13.65 6.72 27.92
C ARG A 138 -12.52 5.78 28.28
N HIS A 139 -12.00 5.07 27.29
CA HIS A 139 -10.85 4.20 27.47
C HIS A 139 -9.60 5.02 27.81
N ALA A 140 -9.29 6.08 27.06
CA ALA A 140 -8.19 7.00 27.39
C ALA A 140 -8.33 7.63 28.79
N GLN A 141 -9.55 7.89 29.25
CA GLN A 141 -9.83 8.35 30.62
C GLN A 141 -9.67 7.25 31.67
N ALA A 142 -9.96 5.99 31.32
CA ALA A 142 -9.76 4.83 32.20
C ALA A 142 -8.26 4.57 32.44
N PHE A 143 -7.40 4.85 31.45
CA PHE A 143 -5.96 5.01 31.64
C PHE A 143 -5.67 6.41 32.21
N THR A 144 -6.18 6.64 33.43
CA THR A 144 -5.96 7.84 34.23
C THR A 144 -4.45 8.15 34.35
N PHE A 145 -4.11 9.44 34.50
CA PHE A 145 -2.79 9.87 34.93
C PHE A 145 -2.45 9.25 36.29
N ASN A 146 -1.80 8.09 36.26
CA ASN A 146 -1.25 7.47 37.45
C ASN A 146 -0.10 8.33 37.99
N ASP A 147 0.37 8.01 39.19
CA ASP A 147 1.35 8.85 39.88
C ASP A 147 2.69 8.92 39.13
N ASP A 148 3.04 7.88 38.35
CA ASP A 148 4.23 7.87 37.50
C ASP A 148 4.08 8.86 36.34
N VAL A 149 2.96 8.83 35.61
CA VAL A 149 2.70 9.79 34.52
C VAL A 149 2.59 11.23 35.07
N LYS A 150 1.99 11.42 36.24
CA LYS A 150 1.97 12.75 36.90
C LYS A 150 3.37 13.22 37.28
N LYS A 151 4.22 12.32 37.75
CA LYS A 151 5.61 12.61 38.12
C LYS A 151 6.44 12.96 36.89
N GLU A 152 6.28 12.25 35.79
CA GLU A 152 6.92 12.54 34.51
C GLU A 152 6.46 13.90 33.94
N LEU A 153 5.16 14.20 34.02
CA LEU A 153 4.63 15.51 33.63
C LEU A 153 5.06 16.65 34.56
N ALA A 154 5.32 16.36 35.83
CA ALA A 154 5.92 17.34 36.76
C ALA A 154 7.40 17.59 36.42
N GLU A 155 8.14 16.54 36.08
CA GLU A 155 9.53 16.65 35.61
C GLU A 155 9.64 17.50 34.35
N ALA A 156 8.81 17.22 33.35
CA ALA A 156 8.77 17.97 32.10
C ALA A 156 8.53 19.46 32.34
N ARG A 157 7.63 19.82 33.27
CA ARG A 157 7.40 21.23 33.66
C ARG A 157 8.64 21.87 34.30
N ARG A 158 9.33 21.16 35.20
CA ARG A 158 10.58 21.68 35.81
C ARG A 158 11.66 21.94 34.75
N ILE A 159 11.76 21.10 33.73
CA ILE A 159 12.69 21.31 32.61
C ILE A 159 12.31 22.56 31.81
N CYS A 160 11.01 22.72 31.51
CA CYS A 160 10.53 23.91 30.78
C CYS A 160 10.74 25.22 31.56
N GLU A 161 10.66 25.21 32.88
CA GLU A 161 10.96 26.38 33.74
C GLU A 161 12.46 26.75 33.76
N GLY A 162 13.32 25.81 33.37
CA GLY A 162 14.76 26.01 33.26
C GLY A 162 15.24 26.45 31.87
N LEU A 163 14.33 26.63 30.91
CA LEU A 163 14.59 27.24 29.59
C LEU A 163 14.42 28.76 29.67
#